data_AF-Q0V3D2-F1
#
_entry.id   AF-Q0V3D2-F1
#
_cell.length_a   1.000
_cell.length_b   1.000
_cell.length_c   1.000
_cell.angle_alpha   90.00
_cell.angle_beta   90.00
_cell.angle_gamma   90.00
#
_symmetry.space_group_name_H-M   'P 1'
#
loop_
_entity.id
_entity.type
_entity.pdbx_description
1 polymer ?
#
loop_
_entity_poly.entity_id
_entity_poly.type
_entity_poly.pdbx_seq_one_letter_code
_entity_poly.pdbx_strand_id
1 'polypeptide(L)'
;MFNAKDCSEAEWAQIFSTPNLWEEVHNEFGCIPDWLISIHQCIERKALIRSQRRFRPAEIKGWIVEDNYDTYGIRTQRRKPAADWQPARKMAISTPEQHHRHSIHLMMRVLCLRNNVSPFTLVLDDLNQRAMPFVHEMMRRALSRNIHVIVVSFEATEYDPAIQNIPAYAATSGKQIMQDLRNALELAKESLVVVDSLSDLLEVEGIDIGELFNLVANKYASTLVGVYHQDMLPTQDAQNAYAPQPLELLKYMATSVIVCKSFAHVLAAKAARERSLPEPTFGLLQGAEGIVQCLDANDYQGIVLEAEFRRKSGRPEGETYFLREARATDYSAPTAGMVVGKLKEEFVTLLELVPAYASKEVVGFVNAAADDMESTFNLGLTEKQKQAREGVVLPYFDAQKGEGGEGGRILYDMGEEDDFDEEEDEI
;
A
#
# COMPACT_ATOMS: atom_id res chain seq x y z
N MET A 1 -30.89 13.48 37.74
CA MET A 1 -30.87 13.64 36.27
C MET A 1 -29.87 14.74 35.98
N PHE A 2 -28.60 14.38 35.81
CA PHE A 2 -27.52 15.31 35.43
C PHE A 2 -27.26 15.13 33.94
N ASN A 3 -27.20 16.25 33.22
CA ASN A 3 -27.14 16.31 31.75
C ASN A 3 -25.72 15.97 31.27
N ALA A 4 -25.60 15.06 30.30
CA ALA A 4 -24.32 14.58 29.75
C ALA A 4 -23.54 15.61 28.90
N LYS A 5 -23.87 16.90 28.99
CA LYS A 5 -23.24 17.99 28.22
C LYS A 5 -22.19 18.79 28.98
N ASP A 6 -22.03 18.59 30.29
CA ASP A 6 -21.09 19.37 31.11
C ASP A 6 -19.74 18.66 31.38
N CYS A 7 -19.50 17.46 30.81
CA CYS A 7 -18.31 16.66 31.11
C CYS A 7 -17.05 16.96 30.25
N SER A 8 -17.09 17.94 29.34
CA SER A 8 -15.98 18.20 28.40
C SER A 8 -14.96 19.25 28.86
N GLU A 9 -15.20 19.97 29.96
CA GLU A 9 -14.30 21.05 30.43
C GLU A 9 -13.55 20.75 31.74
N ALA A 10 -13.80 19.61 32.39
CA ALA A 10 -13.07 19.27 33.61
C ALA A 10 -11.72 18.59 33.30
N GLU A 11 -10.62 19.20 33.75
CA GLU A 11 -9.29 18.58 33.81
C GLU A 11 -9.28 17.46 34.87
N TRP A 12 -9.91 16.31 34.55
CA TRP A 12 -10.01 15.16 35.45
C TRP A 12 -8.64 14.69 35.97
N ALA A 13 -7.56 14.89 35.21
CA ALA A 13 -6.21 14.59 35.65
C ALA A 13 -5.76 15.40 36.88
N GLN A 14 -6.18 16.67 37.02
CA GLN A 14 -5.93 17.46 38.23
C GLN A 14 -6.80 17.00 39.40
N ILE A 15 -8.07 16.67 39.13
CA ILE A 15 -9.04 16.22 40.14
C ILE A 15 -8.64 14.87 40.75
N PHE A 16 -8.04 13.95 39.98
CA PHE A 16 -7.54 12.68 40.50
C PHE A 16 -6.11 12.75 41.08
N SER A 17 -5.45 13.91 40.99
CA SER A 17 -4.12 14.14 41.58
C SER A 17 -4.19 14.73 42.99
N THR A 18 -5.37 15.17 43.46
CA THR A 18 -5.56 15.62 44.83
C THR A 18 -5.64 14.40 45.77
N PRO A 19 -4.74 14.31 46.77
CA PRO A 19 -4.61 13.12 47.61
C PRO A 19 -5.83 12.81 48.49
N ASN A 20 -6.77 13.75 48.64
CA ASN A 20 -7.89 13.64 49.59
C ASN A 20 -9.24 13.30 48.94
N LEU A 21 -9.32 13.25 47.60
CA LEU A 21 -10.59 13.08 46.89
C LEU A 21 -11.22 11.69 47.13
N TRP A 22 -10.38 10.67 47.27
CA TRP A 22 -10.84 9.28 47.52
C TRP A 22 -11.40 9.11 48.92
N GLU A 23 -10.85 9.80 49.93
CA GLU A 23 -11.35 9.76 51.30
C GLU A 23 -12.67 10.54 51.45
N GLU A 24 -12.81 11.67 50.76
CA GLU A 24 -14.05 12.46 50.74
C GLU A 24 -15.21 11.68 50.08
N VAL A 25 -14.96 11.06 48.92
CA VAL A 25 -15.97 10.26 48.21
C VAL A 25 -16.34 8.99 49.00
N HIS A 26 -15.37 8.36 49.68
CA HIS A 26 -15.65 7.20 50.53
C HIS A 26 -16.48 7.59 51.77
N ASN A 27 -16.23 8.76 52.37
CA ASN A 27 -17.00 9.24 53.52
C ASN A 27 -18.44 9.62 53.16
N GLU A 28 -18.67 10.10 51.94
CA GLU A 28 -20.01 10.53 51.50
C GLU A 28 -20.86 9.36 50.98
N PHE A 29 -20.26 8.38 50.32
CA PHE A 29 -20.99 7.27 49.68
C PHE A 29 -20.81 5.91 50.37
N GLY A 30 -19.96 5.81 51.40
CA GLY A 30 -19.68 4.58 52.16
C GLY A 30 -18.91 3.51 51.37
N CYS A 31 -18.89 3.61 50.04
CA CYS A 31 -18.11 2.80 49.12
C CYS A 31 -17.77 3.65 47.88
N ILE A 32 -16.66 3.33 47.21
CA ILE A 32 -16.27 4.03 46.00
C ILE A 32 -17.13 3.52 44.82
N PRO A 33 -17.78 4.41 44.05
CA PRO A 33 -18.59 4.01 42.90
C PRO A 33 -17.76 3.35 41.77
N ASP A 34 -18.30 2.29 41.15
CA ASP A 34 -17.63 1.50 40.09
C ASP A 34 -17.20 2.34 38.87
N TRP A 35 -17.95 3.40 38.56
CA TRP A 35 -17.61 4.30 37.46
C TRP A 35 -16.32 5.10 37.72
N LEU A 36 -16.03 5.43 38.99
CA LEU A 36 -14.83 6.16 39.39
C LEU A 36 -13.59 5.25 39.30
N ILE A 37 -13.74 3.99 39.71
CA ILE A 37 -12.72 2.94 39.58
C ILE A 37 -12.38 2.71 38.10
N SER A 38 -13.41 2.65 37.25
CA SER A 38 -13.25 2.45 35.80
C SER A 38 -12.49 3.59 35.13
N ILE A 39 -12.73 4.84 35.55
CA ILE A 39 -12.01 6.01 35.04
C ILE A 39 -10.55 6.02 35.50
N HIS A 40 -10.29 5.71 36.78
CA HIS A 40 -8.93 5.67 37.32
C HIS A 40 -8.08 4.59 36.61
N GLN A 41 -8.61 3.38 36.44
CA GLN A 41 -7.95 2.31 35.69
C GLN A 41 -7.68 2.70 34.22
N CYS A 42 -8.58 3.47 33.60
CA CYS A 42 -8.41 3.95 32.24
C CYS A 42 -7.28 5.00 32.12
N ILE A 43 -7.08 5.82 33.16
CA ILE A 43 -5.99 6.81 33.24
C ILE A 43 -4.65 6.10 33.48
N GLU A 44 -4.59 5.13 34.39
CA GLU A 44 -3.38 4.32 34.63
C GLU A 44 -2.95 3.53 33.39
N ARG A 45 -3.89 2.93 32.63
CA ARG A 45 -3.59 2.29 31.34
C ARG A 45 -3.00 3.27 30.33
N LYS A 46 -3.53 4.50 30.25
CA LYS A 46 -2.98 5.54 29.36
C LYS A 46 -1.57 6.01 29.80
N ALA A 47 -1.29 6.02 31.11
CA ALA A 47 0.03 6.33 31.64
C ALA A 47 1.06 5.21 31.37
N LEU A 48 0.64 3.94 31.47
CA LEU A 48 1.46 2.77 31.18
C LEU A 48 1.79 2.65 29.67
N ILE A 49 0.83 2.95 28.79
CA ILE A 49 1.06 3.01 27.33
C ILE A 49 2.05 4.13 26.97
N ARG A 50 2.08 5.24 27.74
CA ARG A 50 3.07 6.31 27.57
C ARG A 50 4.48 5.94 28.06
N SER A 51 4.62 4.98 28.97
CA SER A 51 5.93 4.59 29.54
C SER A 51 6.63 3.48 28.75
N GLN A 52 5.89 2.72 27.91
CA GLN A 52 6.49 1.74 27.01
C GLN A 52 7.08 2.41 25.75
N ARG A 53 8.35 2.80 25.89
CA ARG A 53 9.39 2.98 24.86
C ARG A 53 8.95 3.62 23.52
N ARG A 54 9.16 4.94 23.48
CA ARG A 54 9.53 5.70 22.28
C ARG A 54 10.74 5.07 21.58
N PHE A 55 10.54 4.32 20.50
CA PHE A 55 11.54 4.31 19.43
C PHE A 55 11.49 5.69 18.76
N ARG A 56 12.48 6.53 19.03
CA ARG A 56 12.72 7.71 18.18
C ARG A 56 13.38 7.20 16.90
N PRO A 57 12.79 7.37 15.71
CA PRO A 57 13.56 7.22 14.50
C PRO A 57 14.63 8.33 14.51
N ALA A 58 15.88 7.96 14.29
CA ALA A 58 16.95 8.90 14.04
C ALA A 58 16.54 9.87 12.91
N GLU A 59 16.94 11.13 13.04
CA GLU A 59 16.63 12.25 12.16
C GLU A 59 16.67 11.88 10.66
N ILE A 60 15.49 11.74 10.03
CA ILE A 60 15.35 11.61 8.57
C ILE A 60 15.24 13.03 8.00
N LYS A 61 16.36 13.76 7.92
CA LYS A 61 16.47 15.12 7.34
C LYS A 61 16.35 15.17 5.80
N GLY A 62 15.69 14.20 5.17
CA GLY A 62 15.69 14.05 3.71
C GLY A 62 14.34 13.80 3.05
N TRP A 63 13.23 13.84 3.80
CA TRP A 63 11.92 13.42 3.29
C TRP A 63 10.85 14.50 3.22
N ILE A 64 11.05 15.60 3.96
CA ILE A 64 10.21 16.81 3.92
C ILE A 64 10.85 17.78 2.93
N VAL A 65 10.04 18.36 2.05
CA VAL A 65 10.51 19.40 1.13
C VAL A 65 10.40 20.73 1.87
N GLU A 66 11.51 21.18 2.45
CA GLU A 66 11.56 22.40 3.28
C GLU A 66 11.24 23.66 2.43
N ASP A 67 11.69 23.71 1.17
CA ASP A 67 11.56 24.87 0.28
C ASP A 67 10.85 24.53 -1.05
N ASN A 68 9.63 23.99 -0.99
CA ASN A 68 8.91 23.60 -2.21
C ASN A 68 8.48 24.80 -3.08
N TYR A 69 8.29 25.98 -2.47
CA TYR A 69 7.76 27.18 -3.13
C TYR A 69 8.83 28.20 -3.58
N ASP A 70 10.12 27.94 -3.34
CA ASP A 70 11.22 28.82 -3.79
C ASP A 70 11.77 28.37 -5.14
N THR A 71 11.31 28.96 -6.24
CA THR A 71 11.62 28.52 -7.62
C THR A 71 13.06 28.84 -8.09
N TYR A 72 13.87 29.55 -7.28
CA TYR A 72 15.24 29.89 -7.65
C TYR A 72 16.23 28.77 -7.30
N GLY A 73 16.65 27.98 -8.30
CA GLY A 73 17.70 26.98 -8.13
C GLY A 73 17.88 26.06 -9.33
N ILE A 74 19.13 25.90 -9.79
CA ILE A 74 19.46 25.01 -10.90
C ILE A 74 19.23 23.55 -10.49
N ARG A 75 18.42 22.82 -11.27
CA ARG A 75 18.23 21.37 -11.16
C ARG A 75 19.58 20.67 -11.32
N THR A 76 20.20 20.25 -10.22
CA THR A 76 21.21 19.21 -10.27
C THR A 76 20.51 17.88 -10.05
N GLN A 77 20.36 17.10 -11.13
CA GLN A 77 20.11 15.67 -10.98
C GLN A 77 21.20 15.12 -10.07
N ARG A 78 20.84 14.64 -8.87
CA ARG A 78 21.76 13.85 -8.04
C ARG A 78 22.14 12.62 -8.86
N ARG A 79 23.32 12.67 -9.49
CA ARG A 79 23.98 11.49 -10.07
C ARG A 79 24.11 10.47 -8.95
N LYS A 80 23.54 9.29 -9.16
CA LYS A 80 23.81 8.14 -8.30
C LYS A 80 25.32 7.88 -8.30
N PRO A 81 25.93 7.52 -7.17
CA PRO A 81 27.28 6.97 -7.18
C PRO A 81 27.30 5.73 -8.10
N ALA A 82 28.42 5.55 -8.80
CA ALA A 82 28.64 4.44 -9.72
C ALA A 82 28.31 3.11 -9.03
N ALA A 83 27.65 2.22 -9.76
CA ALA A 83 27.26 0.91 -9.26
C ALA A 83 28.52 0.08 -8.97
N ASP A 84 28.79 -0.16 -7.69
CA ASP A 84 29.70 -1.22 -7.27
C ASP A 84 29.12 -2.56 -7.75
N TRP A 85 29.90 -3.29 -8.53
CA TRP A 85 29.60 -4.65 -8.94
C TRP A 85 29.55 -5.55 -7.70
N GLN A 86 28.34 -5.87 -7.23
CA GLN A 86 28.14 -6.95 -6.27
C GLN A 86 27.98 -8.27 -7.03
N PRO A 87 28.71 -9.34 -6.66
CA PRO A 87 28.54 -10.64 -7.30
C PRO A 87 27.11 -11.14 -7.06
N ALA A 88 26.55 -11.80 -8.07
CA ALA A 88 25.20 -12.34 -8.08
C ALA A 88 24.94 -13.17 -6.82
N ARG A 89 24.18 -12.61 -5.87
CA ARG A 89 23.59 -13.38 -4.78
C ARG A 89 22.62 -14.37 -5.41
N LYS A 90 22.91 -15.66 -5.25
CA LYS A 90 21.95 -16.74 -5.56
C LYS A 90 20.62 -16.38 -4.91
N MET A 91 19.53 -16.42 -5.70
CA MET A 91 18.20 -16.07 -5.22
C MET A 91 17.81 -17.00 -4.07
N ALA A 92 17.87 -16.47 -2.84
CA ALA A 92 17.22 -17.11 -1.72
C ALA A 92 15.71 -17.01 -1.95
N ILE A 93 14.98 -18.10 -1.67
CA ILE A 93 13.53 -18.07 -1.58
C ILE A 93 13.18 -16.99 -0.54
N SER A 94 12.47 -15.95 -0.95
CA SER A 94 12.06 -14.87 -0.05
C SER A 94 11.11 -15.45 1.01
N THR A 95 11.40 -15.20 2.28
CA THR A 95 10.48 -15.60 3.35
C THR A 95 9.15 -14.84 3.22
N PRO A 96 8.02 -15.40 3.70
CA PRO A 96 6.72 -14.71 3.63
C PRO A 96 6.77 -13.33 4.28
N GLU A 97 7.51 -13.16 5.38
CA GLU A 97 7.70 -11.84 6.01
C GLU A 97 8.48 -10.85 5.14
N GLN A 98 9.51 -11.31 4.43
CA GLN A 98 10.26 -10.47 3.51
C GLN A 98 9.38 -10.02 2.35
N HIS A 99 8.55 -10.94 1.84
CA HIS A 99 7.54 -10.64 0.83
C HIS A 99 6.56 -9.59 1.34
N HIS A 100 5.96 -9.77 2.53
CA HIS A 100 5.01 -8.81 3.10
C HIS A 100 5.61 -7.41 3.26
N ARG A 101 6.83 -7.32 3.80
CA ARG A 101 7.54 -6.04 3.96
C ARG A 101 7.82 -5.41 2.59
N HIS A 102 8.19 -6.20 1.59
CA HIS A 102 8.42 -5.73 0.23
C HIS A 102 7.14 -5.15 -0.39
N SER A 103 6.05 -5.91 -0.34
CA SER A 103 4.78 -5.53 -0.95
C SER A 103 4.21 -4.26 -0.30
N ILE A 104 4.19 -4.18 1.04
CA ILE A 104 3.76 -2.97 1.75
C ILE A 104 4.66 -1.78 1.38
N HIS A 105 5.97 -2.00 1.23
CA HIS A 105 6.88 -0.94 0.83
C HIS A 105 6.60 -0.41 -0.60
N LEU A 106 6.21 -1.27 -1.54
CA LEU A 106 5.82 -0.84 -2.89
C LEU A 106 4.61 0.10 -2.85
N MET A 107 3.55 -0.29 -2.15
CA MET A 107 2.35 0.55 -2.01
C MET A 107 2.64 1.86 -1.27
N MET A 108 3.42 1.79 -0.17
CA MET A 108 3.86 2.98 0.57
C MET A 108 4.61 3.98 -0.31
N ARG A 109 5.46 3.50 -1.22
CA ARG A 109 6.20 4.38 -2.14
C ARG A 109 5.28 5.18 -3.06
N VAL A 110 4.18 4.59 -3.51
CA VAL A 110 3.17 5.25 -4.34
C VAL A 110 2.33 6.22 -3.50
N LEU A 111 1.76 5.75 -2.38
CA LEU A 111 0.94 6.58 -1.49
C LEU A 111 1.67 7.79 -0.92
N CYS A 112 2.95 7.63 -0.58
CA CYS A 112 3.75 8.73 -0.09
C CYS A 112 4.38 9.57 -1.19
N LEU A 113 4.10 9.33 -2.48
CA LEU A 113 4.60 10.12 -3.61
C LEU A 113 6.12 10.27 -3.65
N ARG A 114 6.87 9.20 -3.36
CA ARG A 114 8.33 9.31 -3.42
C ARG A 114 8.76 9.58 -4.86
N ASN A 115 9.79 10.40 -5.02
CA ASN A 115 10.24 10.87 -6.33
C ASN A 115 10.57 9.69 -7.25
N ASN A 116 10.10 9.78 -8.50
CA ASN A 116 10.34 8.80 -9.57
C ASN A 116 9.89 7.35 -9.25
N VAL A 117 8.88 7.18 -8.40
CA VAL A 117 8.27 5.85 -8.18
C VAL A 117 7.31 5.52 -9.32
N SER A 118 6.32 6.39 -9.53
CA SER A 118 5.26 6.22 -10.53
C SER A 118 4.93 7.59 -11.11
N PRO A 119 5.49 7.97 -12.27
CA PRO A 119 5.17 9.25 -12.91
C PRO A 119 3.70 9.34 -13.31
N PHE A 120 3.06 8.20 -13.63
CA PHE A 120 1.63 8.13 -13.90
C PHE A 120 0.99 6.94 -13.17
N THR A 121 0.05 7.24 -12.27
CA THR A 121 -0.75 6.27 -11.54
C THR A 121 -2.19 6.34 -12.04
N LEU A 122 -2.65 5.25 -12.64
CA LEU A 122 -4.03 5.10 -13.10
C LEU A 122 -4.83 4.41 -11.99
N VAL A 123 -5.92 5.04 -11.56
CA VAL A 123 -6.86 4.48 -10.60
C VAL A 123 -8.13 4.12 -11.34
N LEU A 124 -8.55 2.86 -11.24
CA LEU A 124 -9.75 2.35 -11.87
C LEU A 124 -10.78 2.10 -10.78
N ASP A 125 -11.92 2.76 -10.87
CA ASP A 125 -13.01 2.63 -9.92
C ASP A 125 -14.34 2.34 -10.61
N ASP A 126 -15.38 2.14 -9.82
CA ASP A 126 -16.74 1.91 -10.27
C ASP A 126 -17.74 2.49 -9.27
N LEU A 127 -19.04 2.48 -9.60
CA LEU A 127 -20.09 2.93 -8.68
C LEU A 127 -20.11 2.16 -7.36
N ASN A 128 -19.67 0.90 -7.37
CA ASN A 128 -19.65 0.06 -6.17
C ASN A 128 -18.49 0.40 -5.24
N GLN A 129 -17.41 0.95 -5.76
CA GLN A 129 -16.30 1.44 -4.96
C GLN A 129 -15.60 2.58 -5.67
N ARG A 130 -15.89 3.80 -5.23
CA ARG A 130 -15.22 5.01 -5.72
C ARG A 130 -13.74 5.08 -5.31
N ALA A 131 -12.93 5.74 -6.13
CA ALA A 131 -11.50 5.97 -5.89
C ALA A 131 -11.18 6.95 -4.75
N MET A 132 -12.16 7.77 -4.34
CA MET A 132 -11.97 8.88 -3.41
C MET A 132 -11.25 8.52 -2.10
N PRO A 133 -11.54 7.40 -1.40
CA PRO A 133 -10.80 7.03 -0.18
C PRO A 133 -9.29 6.89 -0.41
N PHE A 134 -8.90 6.36 -1.56
CA PHE A 134 -7.50 6.20 -1.95
C PHE A 134 -6.87 7.54 -2.36
N VAL A 135 -7.56 8.30 -3.21
CA VAL A 135 -7.09 9.61 -3.70
C VAL A 135 -6.95 10.62 -2.56
N HIS A 136 -7.93 10.68 -1.65
CA HIS A 136 -7.87 11.53 -0.46
C HIS A 136 -6.68 11.17 0.44
N GLU A 137 -6.36 9.89 0.59
CA GLU A 137 -5.19 9.47 1.35
C GLU A 137 -3.89 9.90 0.67
N MET A 138 -3.80 9.81 -0.66
CA MET A 138 -2.65 10.35 -1.41
C MET A 138 -2.51 11.85 -1.22
N MET A 139 -3.61 12.61 -1.32
CA MET A 139 -3.61 14.06 -1.13
C MET A 139 -3.23 14.44 0.31
N ARG A 140 -3.76 13.74 1.31
CA ARG A 140 -3.42 13.94 2.73
C ARG A 140 -1.93 13.67 2.98
N ARG A 141 -1.38 12.60 2.40
CA ARG A 141 0.05 12.29 2.46
C ARG A 141 0.90 13.32 1.71
N ALA A 142 0.44 13.85 0.59
CA ALA A 142 1.11 14.93 -0.14
C ALA A 142 1.23 16.20 0.73
N LEU A 143 0.13 16.63 1.34
CA LEU A 143 0.09 17.77 2.25
C LEU A 143 0.98 17.54 3.48
N SER A 144 1.04 16.32 4.00
CA SER A 144 1.94 15.94 5.11
C SER A 144 3.44 16.01 4.76
N ARG A 145 3.78 16.08 3.46
CA ARG A 145 5.14 16.22 2.95
C ARG A 145 5.45 17.62 2.41
N ASN A 146 4.49 18.56 2.51
CA ASN A 146 4.56 19.89 1.91
C ASN A 146 4.65 19.87 0.37
N ILE A 147 4.05 18.86 -0.26
CA ILE A 147 3.89 18.77 -1.71
C ILE A 147 2.66 19.58 -2.11
N HIS A 148 2.78 20.35 -3.19
CA HIS A 148 1.68 21.14 -3.72
C HIS A 148 0.65 20.22 -4.38
N VAL A 149 -0.62 20.34 -4.03
CA VAL A 149 -1.69 19.45 -4.54
C VAL A 149 -2.58 20.25 -5.47
N ILE A 150 -2.66 19.81 -6.73
CA ILE A 150 -3.50 20.38 -7.78
C ILE A 150 -4.52 19.32 -8.17
N VAL A 151 -5.80 19.68 -8.17
CA VAL A 151 -6.88 18.80 -8.62
C VAL A 151 -7.60 19.44 -9.79
N VAL A 152 -7.68 18.70 -10.90
CA VAL A 152 -8.55 19.03 -12.03
C VAL A 152 -9.86 18.31 -11.78
N SER A 153 -10.93 19.09 -11.61
CA SER A 153 -12.19 18.56 -11.10
C SER A 153 -13.32 18.70 -12.13
N PHE A 154 -13.88 17.56 -12.53
CA PHE A 154 -15.07 17.42 -13.36
C PHE A 154 -16.32 17.10 -12.52
N GLU A 155 -16.17 16.31 -11.46
CA GLU A 155 -17.28 15.85 -10.62
C GLU A 155 -17.27 16.47 -9.21
N ALA A 156 -16.08 16.81 -8.69
CA ALA A 156 -15.93 17.29 -7.33
C ALA A 156 -15.98 18.82 -7.22
N THR A 157 -16.75 19.31 -6.23
CA THR A 157 -16.98 20.76 -6.06
C THR A 157 -16.28 21.37 -4.85
N GLU A 158 -15.95 20.57 -3.83
CA GLU A 158 -15.44 21.06 -2.55
C GLU A 158 -14.09 20.41 -2.21
N TYR A 159 -13.09 21.26 -1.94
CA TYR A 159 -11.76 20.85 -1.50
C TYR A 159 -11.30 21.75 -0.35
N ASP A 160 -10.37 21.22 0.46
CA ASP A 160 -9.66 22.02 1.46
C ASP A 160 -8.94 23.20 0.77
N PRO A 161 -8.92 24.41 1.36
CA PRO A 161 -8.22 25.57 0.78
C PRO A 161 -6.72 25.36 0.53
N ALA A 162 -6.10 24.35 1.15
CA ALA A 162 -4.72 23.95 0.88
C ALA A 162 -4.52 23.23 -0.47
N ILE A 163 -5.61 22.80 -1.11
CA ILE A 163 -5.62 22.11 -2.39
C ILE A 163 -6.03 23.11 -3.46
N GLN A 164 -5.22 23.24 -4.51
CA GLN A 164 -5.55 24.08 -5.64
C GLN A 164 -6.51 23.33 -6.58
N ASN A 165 -7.77 23.78 -6.61
CA ASN A 165 -8.79 23.22 -7.50
C ASN A 165 -8.82 23.99 -8.84
N ILE A 166 -8.76 23.26 -9.95
CA ILE A 166 -9.01 23.75 -11.31
C ILE A 166 -10.37 23.18 -11.75
N PRO A 167 -11.45 23.99 -11.75
CA PRO A 167 -12.77 23.51 -12.11
C PRO A 167 -12.87 23.29 -13.64
N ALA A 168 -12.90 22.03 -14.04
CA ALA A 168 -13.07 21.63 -15.44
C ALA A 168 -14.55 21.53 -15.85
N TYR A 169 -15.46 21.38 -14.89
CA TYR A 169 -16.92 21.38 -15.14
C TYR A 169 -17.48 22.71 -15.65
N ALA A 170 -16.73 23.81 -15.53
CA ALA A 170 -17.22 25.17 -15.75
C ALA A 170 -17.01 25.67 -17.19
N ALA A 171 -17.53 24.96 -18.21
CA ALA A 171 -17.42 25.36 -19.64
C ALA A 171 -16.01 25.84 -20.05
N THR A 172 -14.98 25.23 -19.45
CA THR A 172 -13.58 25.62 -19.62
C THR A 172 -13.01 24.80 -20.75
N SER A 173 -12.58 25.41 -21.86
CA SER A 173 -11.96 24.67 -22.96
C SER A 173 -10.70 23.92 -22.48
N GLY A 174 -10.46 22.70 -22.98
CA GLY A 174 -9.27 21.91 -22.64
C GLY A 174 -7.93 22.65 -22.75
N LYS A 175 -7.79 23.60 -23.69
CA LYS A 175 -6.60 24.49 -23.78
C LYS A 175 -6.42 25.38 -22.55
N GLN A 176 -7.51 25.90 -22.00
CA GLN A 176 -7.51 26.73 -20.80
C GLN A 176 -7.18 25.89 -19.57
N ILE A 177 -7.72 24.67 -19.46
CA ILE A 177 -7.33 23.71 -18.40
C ILE A 177 -5.82 23.48 -18.41
N MET A 178 -5.23 23.23 -19.59
CA MET A 178 -3.78 23.04 -19.73
C MET A 178 -2.97 24.30 -19.39
N GLN A 179 -3.52 25.49 -19.61
CA GLN A 179 -2.87 26.75 -19.25
C GLN A 179 -2.94 27.02 -17.74
N ASP A 180 -4.09 26.79 -17.11
CA ASP A 180 -4.26 26.94 -15.66
C ASP A 180 -3.39 25.94 -14.90
N LEU A 181 -3.30 24.71 -15.41
CA LEU A 181 -2.41 23.68 -14.89
C LEU A 181 -0.92 24.06 -15.05
N ARG A 182 -0.53 24.69 -16.16
CA ARG A 182 0.82 25.26 -16.33
C ARG A 182 1.12 26.31 -15.26
N ASN A 183 0.20 27.25 -15.05
CA ASN A 183 0.37 28.31 -14.06
C ASN A 183 0.46 27.76 -12.64
N ALA A 184 -0.37 26.76 -12.32
CA ALA A 184 -0.36 26.08 -11.01
C ALA A 184 0.95 25.33 -10.76
N LEU A 185 1.47 24.62 -11.76
CA LEU A 185 2.74 23.88 -11.66
C LEU A 185 3.97 24.79 -11.53
N GLU A 186 3.90 26.05 -11.97
CA GLU A 186 5.01 27.00 -11.82
C GLU A 186 5.17 27.51 -10.38
N LEU A 187 4.15 27.37 -9.53
CA LEU A 187 4.16 27.84 -8.14
C LEU A 187 5.06 26.98 -7.23
N ALA A 188 5.30 25.72 -7.58
CA ALA A 188 6.00 24.76 -6.72
C ALA A 188 6.99 23.89 -7.51
N LYS A 189 8.03 23.41 -6.83
CA LYS A 189 9.05 22.51 -7.41
C LYS A 189 8.50 21.11 -7.67
N GLU A 190 7.70 20.59 -6.74
CA GLU A 190 7.10 19.27 -6.78
C GLU A 190 5.60 19.39 -6.49
N SER A 191 4.79 18.90 -7.43
CA SER A 191 3.33 18.87 -7.31
C SER A 191 2.77 17.46 -7.49
N LEU A 192 1.64 17.21 -6.84
CA LEU A 192 0.72 16.11 -7.14
C LEU A 192 -0.40 16.69 -8.01
N VAL A 193 -0.57 16.15 -9.21
CA VAL A 193 -1.69 16.47 -10.09
C VAL A 193 -2.67 15.31 -10.05
N VAL A 194 -3.89 15.58 -9.60
CA VAL A 194 -5.01 14.62 -9.59
C VAL A 194 -6.01 15.04 -10.65
N VAL A 195 -6.46 14.10 -11.48
CA VAL A 195 -7.61 14.26 -12.37
C VAL A 195 -8.70 13.31 -11.87
N ASP A 196 -9.86 13.83 -11.50
CA ASP A 196 -10.98 13.05 -10.96
C ASP A 196 -11.72 12.21 -12.02
N SER A 197 -11.81 12.68 -13.26
CA SER A 197 -12.38 11.93 -14.38
C SER A 197 -11.51 12.05 -15.62
N LEU A 198 -10.74 11.01 -15.93
CA LEU A 198 -9.93 10.93 -17.14
C LEU A 198 -10.77 10.75 -18.40
N SER A 199 -11.92 10.07 -18.31
CA SER A 199 -12.86 9.91 -19.42
C SER A 199 -13.35 11.26 -19.92
N ASP A 200 -13.80 12.14 -19.02
CA ASP A 200 -14.27 13.48 -19.40
C ASP A 200 -13.13 14.34 -19.96
N LEU A 201 -11.94 14.24 -19.37
CA LEU A 201 -10.76 14.97 -19.82
C LEU A 201 -10.36 14.63 -21.27
N LEU A 202 -10.42 13.34 -21.63
CA LEU A 202 -10.02 12.85 -22.95
C LEU A 202 -11.14 13.00 -23.98
N GLU A 203 -12.37 12.67 -23.62
CA GLU A 203 -13.50 12.58 -24.56
C GLU A 203 -14.25 13.91 -24.70
N VAL A 204 -14.53 14.61 -23.60
CA VAL A 204 -15.30 15.86 -23.61
C VAL A 204 -14.40 17.05 -23.95
N GLU A 205 -13.26 17.16 -23.26
CA GLU A 205 -12.34 18.30 -23.43
C GLU A 205 -11.28 18.09 -24.51
N GLY A 206 -11.12 16.85 -25.01
CA GLY A 206 -10.24 16.52 -26.12
C GLY A 206 -8.75 16.75 -25.84
N ILE A 207 -8.33 16.65 -24.58
CA ILE A 207 -6.92 16.82 -24.19
C ILE A 207 -6.17 15.53 -24.49
N ASP A 208 -5.04 15.61 -25.20
CA ASP A 208 -4.18 14.44 -25.39
C ASP A 208 -3.46 14.07 -24.08
N ILE A 209 -3.58 12.80 -23.68
CA ILE A 209 -2.87 12.25 -22.52
C ILE A 209 -1.35 12.37 -22.67
N GLY A 210 -0.84 12.26 -23.90
CA GLY A 210 0.57 12.46 -24.20
C GLY A 210 1.05 13.88 -23.86
N GLU A 211 0.29 14.90 -24.27
CA GLU A 211 0.56 16.29 -23.91
C GLU A 211 0.51 16.51 -22.39
N LEU A 212 -0.53 15.99 -21.72
CA LEU A 212 -0.68 16.09 -20.27
C LEU A 212 0.49 15.44 -19.51
N PHE A 213 0.86 14.22 -19.90
CA PHE A 213 1.97 13.50 -19.29
C PHE A 213 3.30 14.22 -19.51
N ASN A 214 3.56 14.70 -20.73
CA ASN A 214 4.77 15.46 -21.04
C ASN A 214 4.86 16.75 -20.21
N LEU A 215 3.74 17.41 -19.99
CA LEU A 215 3.68 18.59 -19.17
C LEU A 215 4.00 18.26 -17.69
N VAL A 216 3.27 17.33 -17.08
CA VAL A 216 3.37 17.04 -15.65
C VAL A 216 4.68 16.32 -15.30
N ALA A 217 4.94 15.18 -15.95
CA ALA A 217 6.06 14.31 -15.61
C ALA A 217 7.40 14.80 -16.20
N ASN A 218 7.43 15.19 -17.48
CA ASN A 218 8.71 15.52 -18.13
C ASN A 218 9.17 16.96 -17.86
N LYS A 219 8.28 17.96 -17.95
CA LYS A 219 8.65 19.36 -17.70
C LYS A 219 8.82 19.63 -16.20
N TYR A 220 7.80 19.35 -15.40
CA TYR A 220 7.78 19.71 -13.97
C TYR A 220 8.21 18.58 -13.02
N ALA A 221 8.54 17.38 -13.50
CA ALA A 221 8.95 16.24 -12.65
C ALA A 221 7.95 15.94 -11.51
N SER A 222 6.67 16.20 -11.79
CA SER A 222 5.55 16.04 -10.86
C SER A 222 4.85 14.71 -11.08
N THR A 223 4.01 14.29 -10.12
CA THR A 223 3.29 13.01 -10.19
C THR A 223 1.88 13.21 -10.72
N LEU A 224 1.50 12.46 -11.75
CA LEU A 224 0.13 12.43 -12.29
C LEU A 224 -0.64 11.24 -11.70
N VAL A 225 -1.81 11.52 -11.13
CA VAL A 225 -2.79 10.52 -10.72
C VAL A 225 -4.08 10.80 -11.47
N GLY A 226 -4.60 9.82 -12.17
CA GLY A 226 -5.87 9.97 -12.87
C GLY A 226 -6.82 8.85 -12.54
N VAL A 227 -8.06 9.22 -12.25
CA VAL A 227 -9.15 8.28 -11.97
C VAL A 227 -9.92 8.03 -13.27
N TYR A 228 -10.23 6.78 -13.55
CA TYR A 228 -11.04 6.37 -14.69
C TYR A 228 -12.16 5.44 -14.21
N HIS A 229 -13.39 5.91 -14.38
CA HIS A 229 -14.61 5.19 -14.01
C HIS A 229 -14.90 4.08 -15.03
N GLN A 230 -14.87 2.82 -14.58
CA GLN A 230 -15.07 1.65 -15.45
C GLN A 230 -16.52 1.48 -15.92
N ASP A 231 -17.46 2.12 -15.23
CA ASP A 231 -18.89 2.11 -15.50
C ASP A 231 -19.32 3.15 -16.55
N MET A 232 -18.40 3.97 -17.04
CA MET A 232 -18.64 4.85 -18.19
C MET A 232 -18.55 4.07 -19.50
N LEU A 233 -19.54 4.29 -20.37
CA LEU A 233 -19.54 3.69 -21.69
C LEU A 233 -18.48 4.37 -22.56
N PRO A 234 -17.58 3.62 -23.22
CA PRO A 234 -16.60 4.22 -24.10
C PRO A 234 -17.30 4.84 -25.32
N THR A 235 -16.92 6.06 -25.68
CA THR A 235 -17.40 6.69 -26.91
C THR A 235 -16.78 5.97 -28.11
N GLN A 236 -17.59 5.25 -28.89
CA GLN A 236 -17.13 4.58 -30.11
C GLN A 236 -17.08 5.58 -31.27
N ASP A 237 -15.88 6.03 -31.61
CA ASP A 237 -15.65 6.83 -32.81
C ASP A 237 -15.69 5.95 -34.06
N ALA A 238 -16.83 5.95 -34.76
CA ALA A 238 -17.01 5.24 -36.03
C ALA A 238 -15.97 5.66 -37.11
N GLN A 239 -15.36 6.85 -36.97
CA GLN A 239 -14.32 7.33 -37.88
C GLN A 239 -12.94 6.72 -37.61
N ASN A 240 -12.67 6.28 -36.38
CA ASN A 240 -11.39 5.72 -35.95
C ASN A 240 -11.58 4.30 -35.38
N ALA A 241 -12.22 3.42 -36.16
CA ALA A 241 -12.54 2.05 -35.74
C ALA A 241 -11.33 1.20 -35.31
N TYR A 242 -10.11 1.57 -35.72
CA TYR A 242 -8.86 0.89 -35.36
C TYR A 242 -8.10 1.56 -34.20
N ALA A 243 -8.58 2.70 -33.68
CA ALA A 243 -7.95 3.32 -32.53
C ALA A 243 -8.22 2.47 -31.27
N PRO A 244 -7.22 2.31 -30.38
CA PRO A 244 -7.41 1.60 -29.13
C PRO A 244 -8.43 2.35 -28.26
N GLN A 245 -9.12 1.60 -27.41
CA GLN A 245 -10.04 2.21 -26.46
C GLN A 245 -9.27 3.10 -25.47
N PRO A 246 -9.82 4.24 -25.00
CA PRO A 246 -9.12 5.15 -24.09
C PRO A 246 -8.56 4.46 -22.84
N LEU A 247 -9.32 3.53 -22.25
CA LEU A 247 -8.88 2.74 -21.11
C LEU A 247 -7.64 1.89 -21.43
N GLU A 248 -7.55 1.29 -22.61
CA GLU A 248 -6.39 0.48 -23.02
C GLU A 248 -5.15 1.35 -23.20
N LEU A 249 -5.30 2.54 -23.79
CA LEU A 249 -4.23 3.52 -23.93
C LEU A 249 -3.73 3.98 -22.54
N LEU A 250 -4.64 4.30 -21.63
CA LEU A 250 -4.31 4.69 -20.25
C LEU A 250 -3.60 3.57 -19.51
N LYS A 251 -4.11 2.34 -19.58
CA LYS A 251 -3.45 1.15 -19.00
C LYS A 251 -2.07 0.94 -19.61
N TYR A 252 -1.87 1.17 -20.90
CA TYR A 252 -0.57 1.05 -21.54
C TYR A 252 0.43 2.11 -21.04
N MET A 253 -0.01 3.36 -20.88
CA MET A 253 0.85 4.46 -20.42
C MET A 253 1.14 4.43 -18.92
N ALA A 254 0.25 3.85 -18.11
CA ALA A 254 0.38 3.82 -16.67
C ALA A 254 1.61 3.04 -16.19
N THR A 255 2.32 3.61 -15.20
CA THR A 255 3.40 2.92 -14.50
C THR A 255 2.90 2.13 -13.30
N SER A 256 1.79 2.57 -12.70
CA SER A 256 1.06 1.83 -11.68
C SER A 256 -0.43 1.86 -12.01
N VAL A 257 -1.09 0.72 -11.93
CA VAL A 257 -2.55 0.59 -12.11
C VAL A 257 -3.13 0.11 -10.79
N ILE A 258 -4.14 0.80 -10.28
CA ILE A 258 -4.77 0.50 -9.00
C ILE A 258 -6.25 0.32 -9.23
N VAL A 259 -6.76 -0.88 -9.01
CA VAL A 259 -8.18 -1.20 -9.14
C VAL A 259 -8.83 -1.16 -7.77
N CYS A 260 -9.86 -0.34 -7.64
CA CYS A 260 -10.63 -0.16 -6.42
C CYS A 260 -11.74 -1.23 -6.34
N LYS A 261 -11.82 -1.93 -5.20
CA LYS A 261 -12.88 -2.90 -4.90
C LYS A 261 -13.47 -2.68 -3.52
N SER A 262 -14.78 -2.85 -3.40
CA SER A 262 -15.48 -2.77 -2.11
C SER A 262 -15.05 -3.92 -1.20
N PHE A 263 -14.72 -3.61 0.05
CA PHE A 263 -14.29 -4.62 1.01
C PHE A 263 -15.39 -5.63 1.32
N ALA A 264 -16.63 -5.19 1.49
CA ALA A 264 -17.78 -6.06 1.69
C ALA A 264 -17.97 -7.06 0.53
N HIS A 265 -17.80 -6.62 -0.71
CA HIS A 265 -17.89 -7.49 -1.90
C HIS A 265 -16.79 -8.55 -1.92
N VAL A 266 -15.56 -8.17 -1.56
CA VAL A 266 -14.43 -9.09 -1.46
C VAL A 266 -14.64 -10.13 -0.35
N LEU A 267 -15.18 -9.71 0.80
CA LEU A 267 -15.56 -10.62 1.88
C LEU A 267 -16.68 -11.59 1.47
N ALA A 268 -17.70 -11.11 0.77
CA ALA A 268 -18.79 -11.94 0.27
C ALA A 268 -18.29 -12.98 -0.75
N ALA A 269 -17.40 -12.58 -1.66
CA ALA A 269 -16.75 -13.48 -2.60
C ALA A 269 -15.92 -14.56 -1.89
N LYS A 270 -15.12 -14.16 -0.89
CA LYS A 270 -14.37 -15.09 -0.05
C LYS A 270 -15.29 -16.06 0.70
N ALA A 271 -16.36 -15.56 1.33
CA ALA A 271 -17.29 -16.38 2.09
C ALA A 271 -18.03 -17.39 1.21
N ALA A 272 -18.35 -17.03 -0.04
CA ALA A 272 -18.90 -17.95 -1.02
C ALA A 272 -17.89 -19.05 -1.37
N ARG A 273 -16.62 -18.67 -1.65
CA ARG A 273 -15.54 -19.60 -1.97
C ARG A 273 -15.28 -20.60 -0.83
N GLU A 274 -15.22 -20.14 0.42
CA GLU A 274 -15.03 -21.00 1.60
C GLU A 274 -16.21 -21.97 1.81
N ARG A 275 -17.42 -21.61 1.37
CA ARG A 275 -18.61 -22.46 1.42
C ARG A 275 -18.84 -23.26 0.14
N SER A 276 -17.93 -23.19 -0.84
CA SER A 276 -18.10 -23.78 -2.17
C SER A 276 -19.42 -23.36 -2.86
N LEU A 277 -19.86 -22.12 -2.61
CA LEU A 277 -21.01 -21.48 -3.26
C LEU A 277 -20.54 -20.69 -4.48
N PRO A 278 -21.41 -20.44 -5.46
CA PRO A 278 -21.11 -19.54 -6.56
C PRO A 278 -20.74 -18.15 -6.02
N GLU A 279 -19.68 -17.54 -6.58
CA GLU A 279 -19.25 -16.21 -6.18
C GLU A 279 -20.34 -15.18 -6.56
N PRO A 280 -20.74 -14.30 -5.62
CA PRO A 280 -21.67 -13.23 -5.92
C PRO A 280 -21.08 -12.27 -6.95
N THR A 281 -21.87 -11.95 -7.97
CA THR A 281 -21.55 -10.95 -8.98
C THR A 281 -22.04 -9.57 -8.53
N PHE A 282 -21.21 -8.55 -8.67
CA PHE A 282 -21.54 -7.17 -8.30
C PHE A 282 -21.36 -6.23 -9.50
N GLY A 283 -22.14 -5.15 -9.53
CA GLY A 283 -21.99 -4.09 -10.53
C GLY A 283 -22.13 -4.56 -11.98
N LEU A 284 -21.15 -4.16 -12.80
CA LEU A 284 -21.10 -4.50 -14.23
C LEU A 284 -21.13 -6.01 -14.50
N LEU A 285 -20.60 -6.82 -13.58
CA LEU A 285 -20.57 -8.28 -13.73
C LEU A 285 -21.96 -8.93 -13.59
N GLN A 286 -22.94 -8.22 -13.02
CA GLN A 286 -24.31 -8.73 -12.91
C GLN A 286 -25.02 -8.75 -14.27
N GLY A 287 -24.52 -8.02 -15.27
CA GLY A 287 -25.16 -7.89 -16.58
C GLY A 287 -26.55 -7.25 -16.52
N ALA A 288 -26.87 -6.56 -15.44
CA ALA A 288 -28.12 -5.83 -15.29
C ALA A 288 -28.06 -4.55 -16.14
N GLU A 289 -29.09 -4.33 -16.96
CA GLU A 289 -29.20 -3.12 -17.77
C GLU A 289 -29.50 -1.91 -16.88
N GLY A 290 -28.76 -0.82 -17.08
CA GLY A 290 -28.93 0.44 -16.36
C GLY A 290 -27.85 0.71 -15.30
N ILE A 291 -28.07 1.75 -14.50
CA ILE A 291 -27.16 2.16 -13.43
C ILE A 291 -27.48 1.33 -12.18
N VAL A 292 -26.63 0.35 -11.85
CA VAL A 292 -26.82 -0.55 -10.71
C VAL A 292 -25.70 -0.36 -9.70
N GLN A 293 -26.09 0.04 -8.49
CA GLN A 293 -25.21 0.08 -7.33
C GLN A 293 -25.69 -0.96 -6.31
N CYS A 294 -24.76 -1.80 -5.84
CA CYS A 294 -25.06 -2.79 -4.81
C CYS A 294 -25.31 -2.12 -3.44
N LEU A 295 -26.13 -2.74 -2.58
CA LEU A 295 -26.41 -2.21 -1.25
C LEU A 295 -25.17 -2.14 -0.35
N ASP A 296 -24.27 -3.11 -0.48
CA ASP A 296 -23.01 -3.20 0.28
C ASP A 296 -21.83 -2.53 -0.47
N ALA A 297 -22.14 -1.62 -1.40
CA ALA A 297 -21.15 -0.78 -2.08
C ALA A 297 -20.53 0.25 -1.12
N ASN A 298 -19.30 0.68 -1.45
CA ASN A 298 -18.56 1.73 -0.75
C ASN A 298 -18.47 1.48 0.76
N ASP A 299 -17.93 0.32 1.14
CA ASP A 299 -17.79 -0.08 2.54
C ASP A 299 -17.00 0.97 3.35
N TYR A 300 -17.57 1.36 4.49
CA TYR A 300 -16.98 2.34 5.40
C TYR A 300 -15.74 1.80 6.14
N GLN A 301 -15.58 0.47 6.21
CA GLN A 301 -14.43 -0.13 6.90
C GLN A 301 -13.11 0.18 6.18
N GLY A 302 -13.16 0.30 4.86
CA GLY A 302 -12.01 0.56 4.02
C GLY A 302 -12.21 0.09 2.59
N ILE A 303 -11.19 0.33 1.79
CA ILE A 303 -11.13 -0.01 0.37
C ILE A 303 -10.10 -1.11 0.13
N VAL A 304 -10.42 -2.03 -0.77
CA VAL A 304 -9.47 -3.03 -1.29
C VAL A 304 -8.85 -2.50 -2.57
N LEU A 305 -7.54 -2.60 -2.68
CA LEU A 305 -6.74 -2.09 -3.79
C LEU A 305 -5.99 -3.25 -4.43
N GLU A 306 -6.41 -3.65 -5.62
CA GLU A 306 -5.61 -4.54 -6.47
C GLU A 306 -4.64 -3.67 -7.25
N ALA A 307 -3.38 -3.68 -6.85
CA ALA A 307 -2.36 -2.82 -7.43
C ALA A 307 -1.43 -3.62 -8.31
N GLU A 308 -1.19 -3.13 -9.52
CA GLU A 308 -0.17 -3.61 -10.45
C GLU A 308 0.92 -2.52 -10.59
N PHE A 309 2.14 -2.87 -10.21
CA PHE A 309 3.31 -2.01 -10.34
C PHE A 309 4.20 -2.50 -11.48
N ARG A 310 4.53 -1.62 -12.42
CA ARG A 310 5.42 -1.97 -13.53
C ARG A 310 6.87 -1.66 -13.18
N ARG A 311 7.70 -2.71 -13.18
CA ARG A 311 9.14 -2.57 -12.95
C ARG A 311 9.82 -1.95 -14.18
N LYS A 312 11.04 -1.45 -13.99
CA LYS A 312 11.89 -0.97 -15.10
C LYS A 312 12.22 -2.03 -16.13
N SER A 313 12.12 -3.31 -15.76
CA SER A 313 12.26 -4.45 -16.66
C SER A 313 11.03 -4.68 -17.54
N GLY A 314 9.94 -3.94 -17.33
CA GLY A 314 8.65 -4.13 -18.00
C GLY A 314 7.78 -5.23 -17.39
N ARG A 315 8.30 -6.06 -16.47
CA ARG A 315 7.51 -7.09 -15.79
C ARG A 315 6.56 -6.44 -14.76
N PRO A 316 5.25 -6.72 -14.83
CA PRO A 316 4.31 -6.29 -13.80
C PRO A 316 4.47 -7.13 -12.53
N GLU A 317 4.30 -6.47 -11.40
CA GLU A 317 4.26 -7.07 -10.06
C GLU A 317 2.97 -6.60 -9.40
N GLY A 318 2.09 -7.54 -9.06
CA GLY A 318 0.74 -7.23 -8.57
C GLY A 318 0.50 -7.80 -7.20
N GLU A 319 -0.20 -7.04 -6.36
CA GLU A 319 -0.56 -7.43 -4.99
C GLU A 319 -1.90 -6.82 -4.57
N THR A 320 -2.57 -7.45 -3.60
CA THR A 320 -3.86 -6.97 -3.07
C THR A 320 -3.70 -6.38 -1.68
N TYR A 321 -4.06 -5.11 -1.56
CA TYR A 321 -3.91 -4.33 -0.34
C TYR A 321 -5.28 -3.97 0.24
N PHE A 322 -5.29 -3.73 1.54
CA PHE A 322 -6.40 -3.12 2.24
C PHE A 322 -5.97 -1.78 2.82
N LEU A 323 -6.74 -0.74 2.49
CA LEU A 323 -6.58 0.61 3.00
C LEU A 323 -7.83 0.98 3.79
N ARG A 324 -7.69 1.08 5.12
CA ARG A 324 -8.75 1.64 5.96
C ARG A 324 -8.84 3.16 5.83
N GLU A 325 -9.97 3.73 6.24
CA GLU A 325 -10.10 5.17 6.36
C GLU A 325 -9.14 5.77 7.40
N ALA A 326 -8.57 6.93 7.08
CA ALA A 326 -7.60 7.64 7.90
C ALA A 326 -8.26 8.33 9.10
N ARG A 327 -7.73 8.08 10.30
CA ARG A 327 -8.20 8.66 11.56
C ARG A 327 -7.32 9.83 11.97
N ALA A 328 -7.88 10.79 12.68
CA ALA A 328 -7.12 11.94 13.20
C ALA A 328 -5.93 11.51 14.10
N THR A 329 -6.04 10.37 14.77
CA THR A 329 -4.98 9.81 15.62
C THR A 329 -3.76 9.32 14.85
N ASP A 330 -3.91 9.00 13.56
CA ASP A 330 -2.86 8.42 12.73
C ASP A 330 -1.77 9.46 12.39
N TYR A 331 -2.12 10.74 12.43
CA TYR A 331 -1.22 11.84 12.14
C TYR A 331 -0.76 12.54 13.42
N SER A 332 0.44 13.11 13.37
CA SER A 332 0.92 14.03 14.41
C SER A 332 0.16 15.35 14.36
N ALA A 333 0.35 16.19 15.38
CA ALA A 333 -0.05 17.58 15.26
C ALA A 333 0.66 18.22 14.04
N PRO A 334 0.00 19.13 13.30
CA PRO A 334 0.63 19.88 12.23
C PRO A 334 1.82 20.68 12.75
N THR A 335 2.90 20.74 11.97
CA THR A 335 4.05 21.61 12.27
C THR A 335 3.79 22.99 11.66
N ALA A 336 4.43 24.05 12.17
CA ALA A 336 4.24 25.41 11.66
C ALA A 336 4.41 25.48 10.13
N GLY A 337 3.39 25.99 9.43
CA GLY A 337 3.36 26.08 7.97
C GLY A 337 2.78 24.86 7.24
N MET A 338 2.43 23.77 7.94
CA MET A 338 1.81 22.58 7.36
C MET A 338 0.36 22.41 7.82
N VAL A 339 -0.51 21.96 6.91
CA VAL A 339 -1.93 21.73 7.20
C VAL A 339 -2.16 20.37 7.86
N VAL A 340 -1.40 19.36 7.42
CA VAL A 340 -1.47 17.98 7.93
C VAL A 340 -0.14 17.63 8.61
N GLY A 341 -0.21 17.01 9.79
CA GLY A 341 0.96 16.49 10.47
C GLY A 341 1.53 15.25 9.80
N LYS A 342 2.61 14.68 10.35
CA LYS A 342 3.26 13.51 9.78
C LYS A 342 2.50 12.24 10.14
N LEU A 343 2.46 11.29 9.22
CA LEU A 343 1.95 9.94 9.50
C LEU A 343 2.82 9.28 10.58
N LYS A 344 2.18 8.76 11.64
CA LYS A 344 2.89 8.09 12.74
C LYS A 344 3.27 6.67 12.39
N GLU A 345 2.30 5.91 11.89
CA GLU A 345 2.43 4.49 11.57
C GLU A 345 1.66 4.18 10.28
N GLU A 346 2.21 3.27 9.48
CA GLU A 346 1.55 2.80 8.28
C GLU A 346 0.39 1.88 8.63
N PHE A 347 -0.77 2.15 8.04
CA PHE A 347 -1.99 1.37 8.25
C PHE A 347 -2.48 0.67 6.98
N VAL A 348 -1.72 0.76 5.89
CA VAL A 348 -1.94 -0.08 4.71
C VAL A 348 -1.39 -1.47 5.01
N THR A 349 -2.20 -2.48 4.72
CA THR A 349 -1.85 -3.88 4.99
C THR A 349 -2.15 -4.73 3.76
N LEU A 350 -1.58 -5.92 3.68
CA LEU A 350 -2.01 -6.90 2.69
C LEU A 350 -3.38 -7.44 3.08
N LEU A 351 -4.22 -7.71 2.08
CA LEU A 351 -5.58 -8.19 2.31
C LEU A 351 -5.60 -9.48 3.16
N GLU A 352 -4.64 -10.37 2.94
CA GLU A 352 -4.49 -11.63 3.68
C GLU A 352 -4.23 -11.45 5.18
N LEU A 353 -3.69 -10.29 5.59
CA LEU A 353 -3.39 -9.98 7.00
C LEU A 353 -4.55 -9.30 7.71
N VAL A 354 -5.60 -8.90 6.99
CA VAL A 354 -6.77 -8.25 7.59
C VAL A 354 -7.56 -9.29 8.37
N PRO A 355 -7.80 -9.14 9.69
CA PRO A 355 -8.43 -10.19 10.50
C PRO A 355 -9.82 -10.62 10.02
N ALA A 356 -10.58 -9.72 9.41
CA ALA A 356 -11.90 -10.04 8.83
C ALA A 356 -11.81 -10.86 7.54
N TYR A 357 -10.68 -10.79 6.83
CA TYR A 357 -10.40 -11.56 5.62
C TYR A 357 -9.48 -12.78 5.87
N ALA A 358 -8.65 -12.77 6.91
CA ALA A 358 -7.73 -13.86 7.20
C ALA A 358 -8.50 -15.11 7.65
N SER A 359 -8.17 -16.28 7.10
CA SER A 359 -8.67 -17.55 7.65
C SER A 359 -7.97 -17.85 8.98
N LYS A 360 -8.58 -18.69 9.83
CA LYS A 360 -7.96 -19.10 11.12
C LYS A 360 -6.58 -19.75 10.92
N GLU A 361 -6.34 -20.39 9.78
CA GLU A 361 -5.06 -20.97 9.39
C GLU A 361 -4.00 -19.90 9.12
N VAL A 362 -4.33 -18.86 8.33
CA VAL A 362 -3.42 -17.74 8.05
C VAL A 362 -3.06 -16.97 9.32
N VAL A 363 -4.03 -16.74 10.20
CA VAL A 363 -3.78 -16.14 11.53
C VAL A 363 -2.86 -17.03 12.37
N GLY A 364 -3.00 -18.36 12.27
CA GLY A 364 -2.10 -19.32 12.91
C GLY A 364 -0.67 -19.25 12.39
N PHE A 365 -0.47 -19.18 11.07
CA PHE A 365 0.87 -19.04 10.45
C PHE A 365 1.53 -17.69 10.76
N VAL A 366 0.78 -16.59 10.78
CA VAL A 366 1.32 -15.26 11.12
C VAL A 366 1.71 -15.20 12.61
N ASN A 367 0.90 -15.78 13.49
CA ASN A 367 1.23 -15.85 14.92
C ASN A 367 2.42 -16.78 15.19
N ALA A 368 2.53 -17.90 14.47
CA ALA A 368 3.68 -18.81 14.55
C ALA A 368 4.96 -18.25 13.92
N ALA A 369 4.86 -17.25 13.03
CA ALA A 369 6.01 -16.51 12.52
C ALA A 369 6.47 -15.38 13.47
N ALA A 370 5.53 -14.81 14.25
CA ALA A 370 5.82 -13.79 15.26
C ALA A 370 6.41 -14.37 16.56
N ASP A 371 6.10 -15.64 16.88
CA ASP A 371 6.63 -16.38 18.02
C ASP A 371 7.62 -17.44 17.49
N ASP A 372 8.91 -17.05 17.42
CA ASP A 372 10.08 -17.88 17.11
C ASP A 372 9.82 -19.25 16.46
N MET A 373 9.94 -19.32 15.13
CA MET A 373 10.61 -20.38 14.36
C MET A 373 10.60 -21.83 14.91
N GLU A 374 9.49 -22.33 15.46
CA GLU A 374 9.26 -23.77 15.60
C GLU A 374 8.66 -24.31 14.30
N SER A 375 9.49 -24.27 13.25
CA SER A 375 9.28 -25.07 12.05
C SER A 375 9.11 -26.52 12.48
N THR A 376 7.96 -27.11 12.18
CA THR A 376 7.57 -28.50 12.48
C THR A 376 8.43 -29.54 11.75
N PHE A 377 9.45 -29.09 11.00
CA PHE A 377 10.49 -29.90 10.38
C PHE A 377 11.87 -29.33 10.68
N ASN A 378 12.29 -29.40 11.94
CA ASN A 378 13.71 -29.36 12.25
C ASN A 378 14.37 -30.63 11.69
N LEU A 379 14.91 -30.54 10.46
CA LEU A 379 15.79 -31.55 9.84
C LEU A 379 17.19 -31.61 10.51
N GLY A 380 17.32 -31.07 11.73
CA GLY A 380 18.48 -31.29 12.58
C GLY A 380 18.33 -32.61 13.30
N LEU A 381 19.30 -33.52 13.13
CA LEU A 381 19.38 -34.71 13.97
C LEU A 381 19.52 -34.28 15.42
N THR A 382 18.64 -34.77 16.28
CA THR A 382 18.82 -34.62 17.73
C THR A 382 20.16 -35.21 18.15
N GLU A 383 20.74 -34.74 19.24
CA GLU A 383 22.08 -35.19 19.70
C GLU A 383 22.13 -36.72 19.90
N LYS A 384 21.00 -37.32 20.29
CA LYS A 384 20.81 -38.78 20.36
C LYS A 384 20.85 -39.47 18.98
N GLN A 385 20.22 -38.88 17.97
CA GLN A 385 20.26 -39.40 16.59
C GLN A 385 21.63 -39.22 15.95
N LYS A 386 22.36 -38.14 16.30
CA LYS A 386 23.74 -37.93 15.87
C LYS A 386 24.68 -38.98 16.47
N GLN A 387 24.56 -39.26 17.77
CA GLN A 387 25.30 -40.35 18.42
C GLN A 387 24.94 -41.72 17.86
N ALA A 388 23.66 -41.96 17.54
CA ALA A 388 23.26 -43.21 16.90
C ALA A 388 23.87 -43.35 15.49
N ARG A 389 23.94 -42.27 14.71
CA ARG A 389 24.61 -42.28 13.39
C ARG A 389 26.11 -42.49 13.51
N GLU A 390 26.75 -41.90 14.51
CA GLU A 390 28.19 -42.04 14.77
C GLU A 390 28.57 -43.42 15.34
N GLY A 391 27.63 -44.11 16.01
CA GLY A 391 27.80 -45.46 16.55
C GLY A 391 27.49 -46.59 15.56
N VAL A 392 26.97 -46.29 14.37
CA VAL A 392 26.74 -47.29 13.32
C VAL A 392 28.06 -47.57 12.61
N VAL A 393 28.68 -48.70 12.96
CA VAL A 393 29.90 -49.19 12.31
C VAL A 393 29.53 -49.89 11.01
N LEU A 394 29.74 -49.20 9.89
CA LEU A 394 29.62 -49.82 8.57
C LEU A 394 30.84 -50.70 8.30
N PRO A 395 30.67 -51.95 7.82
CA PRO A 395 31.79 -52.73 7.31
C PRO A 395 32.51 -51.91 6.22
N TYR A 396 33.84 -51.78 6.34
CA TYR A 396 34.74 -51.05 5.43
C TYR A 396 34.81 -49.51 5.54
N PHE A 397 34.17 -48.87 6.53
CA PHE A 397 34.28 -47.41 6.71
C PHE A 397 35.67 -46.94 7.16
N ASP A 398 36.46 -47.82 7.79
CA ASP A 398 37.85 -47.54 8.19
C ASP A 398 38.80 -47.40 6.99
N ALA A 399 38.41 -47.88 5.79
CA ALA A 399 39.22 -47.74 4.59
C ALA A 399 39.33 -46.28 4.11
N GLN A 400 38.50 -45.38 4.62
CA GLN A 400 38.47 -43.96 4.24
C GLN A 400 39.17 -43.03 5.25
N LYS A 401 39.60 -43.54 6.42
CA LYS A 401 40.27 -42.75 7.46
C LYS A 401 41.79 -43.01 7.56
N GLY A 402 42.36 -43.79 6.64
CA GLY A 402 43.80 -43.84 6.41
C GLY A 402 44.27 -42.63 5.62
N GLU A 403 45.48 -42.18 5.87
CA GLU A 403 46.13 -40.94 5.38
C GLU A 403 46.44 -40.93 3.85
N GLY A 404 45.54 -41.45 3.02
CA GLY A 404 45.68 -41.56 1.56
C GLY A 404 44.32 -41.73 0.88
N GLY A 405 43.60 -40.63 0.70
CA GLY A 405 42.28 -40.59 0.08
C GLY A 405 42.33 -40.75 -1.45
N GLU A 406 42.40 -41.99 -1.94
CA GLU A 406 42.30 -42.30 -3.37
C GLU A 406 41.32 -43.46 -3.69
N GLY A 407 40.41 -43.78 -2.76
CA GLY A 407 39.40 -44.83 -2.95
C GLY A 407 38.05 -44.24 -3.38
N GLY A 408 37.86 -44.01 -4.69
CA GLY A 408 36.55 -43.57 -5.20
C GLY A 408 36.48 -43.17 -6.67
N ARG A 409 37.43 -43.57 -7.53
CA ARG A 409 37.27 -43.43 -8.98
C ARG A 409 36.56 -44.67 -9.52
N ILE A 410 35.30 -44.53 -9.87
CA ILE A 410 34.59 -45.52 -10.70
C ILE A 410 35.12 -45.28 -12.13
N LEU A 411 35.93 -46.20 -12.64
CA LEU A 411 36.32 -46.22 -14.04
C LEU A 411 35.21 -46.94 -14.80
N TYR A 412 34.55 -46.24 -15.72
CA TYR A 412 33.63 -46.86 -16.68
C TYR A 412 34.45 -47.21 -17.93
N ASP A 413 34.62 -48.51 -18.18
CA ASP A 413 35.14 -49.01 -19.47
C ASP A 413 33.94 -49.26 -20.38
N MET A 414 33.86 -48.52 -21.49
CA MET A 414 32.86 -48.75 -22.53
C MET A 414 33.15 -50.09 -23.21
N GLY A 415 32.20 -51.03 -23.14
CA GLY A 415 32.29 -52.29 -23.87
C GLY A 415 31.97 -52.10 -25.36
N GLU A 416 32.60 -52.89 -26.23
CA GLU A 416 32.38 -52.87 -27.69
C GLU A 416 30.94 -53.27 -28.12
N GLU A 417 30.04 -53.54 -27.17
CA GLU A 417 28.63 -53.89 -27.38
C GLU A 417 27.67 -52.72 -27.11
N ASP A 418 28.18 -51.53 -26.74
CA ASP A 418 27.38 -50.33 -26.47
C ASP A 418 27.20 -49.54 -27.79
N ASP A 419 26.18 -49.91 -28.57
CA ASP A 419 25.74 -49.28 -29.80
C ASP A 419 25.06 -47.93 -29.52
N PHE A 420 25.89 -46.93 -29.24
CA PHE A 420 25.49 -45.54 -29.10
C PHE A 420 24.96 -45.01 -30.45
N ASP A 421 23.66 -45.11 -30.67
CA ASP A 421 22.98 -44.57 -31.85
C ASP A 421 22.99 -43.03 -31.81
N GLU A 422 23.71 -42.42 -32.75
CA GLU A 422 23.99 -40.96 -32.81
C GLU A 422 22.76 -40.09 -33.20
N GLU A 423 21.54 -40.65 -33.26
CA GLU A 423 20.34 -39.99 -33.80
C GLU A 423 19.33 -39.48 -32.73
N GLU A 424 19.57 -39.68 -31.43
CA GLU A 424 18.59 -39.36 -30.37
C GLU A 424 18.71 -37.96 -29.74
N ASP A 425 19.68 -37.13 -30.15
CA ASP A 425 19.97 -35.84 -29.49
C ASP A 425 19.50 -34.57 -30.26
N GLU A 426 18.40 -34.65 -31.02
CA GLU A 426 17.67 -33.44 -31.48
C GLU A 426 16.16 -33.50 -31.15
N ILE A 427 15.79 -33.20 -29.89
CA ILE A 427 14.47 -32.65 -29.53
C ILE A 427 14.58 -31.54 -28.49
#